data_AF-K2EX61-F1
#
_entry.id   AF-K2EX61-F1
#
_cell.length_a   1.000
_cell.length_b   1.000
_cell.length_c   1.000
_cell.angle_alpha   90.00
_cell.angle_beta   90.00
_cell.angle_gamma   90.00
#
_symmetry.space_group_name_H-M   'P 1'
#
loop_
_entity.id
_entity.type
_entity.pdbx_description
1 polymer ?
#
loop_
_entity_poly.entity_id
_entity_poly.type
_entity_poly.pdbx_seq_one_letter_code
_entity_poly.pdbx_strand_id
1 'polypeptide(L)'
;AIKQKKQILLEGAHGVMLDNSFGLYPFVTASNVIEGGVNIGSGVPSKKIDEVWGVVKAYTSRVGGGPLPTELLDKIAEGIRDRGYEYGTTTGRPRRVGWLDLPAVKFACQLSSINRIAITKIDILSGLSEIKVCIGYKLNGKKIEFSQCGYLELEKLTPIYKTFSGWKEDISKIKSFKKLPVNCQKYVKFVEKYLEVKIKIVSVSPERKASIFV
;
A
#
# COMPACT_ATOMS: atom_id res chain seq x y z
N ALA A 1 20.55 -15.80 -17.90
CA ALA A 1 20.79 -15.06 -16.64
C ALA A 1 20.81 -15.98 -15.41
N ILE A 2 19.75 -16.72 -15.12
CA ILE A 2 19.66 -17.62 -13.93
C ILE A 2 20.79 -18.64 -13.86
N LYS A 3 21.06 -19.42 -14.93
CA LYS A 3 22.17 -20.40 -14.97
C LYS A 3 23.55 -19.77 -14.70
N GLN A 4 23.70 -18.49 -15.01
CA GLN A 4 24.92 -17.70 -14.79
C GLN A 4 24.93 -16.98 -13.43
N LYS A 5 23.96 -17.25 -12.54
CA LYS A 5 23.82 -16.63 -11.21
C LYS A 5 23.82 -15.09 -11.24
N LYS A 6 23.30 -14.49 -12.32
CA LYS A 6 23.10 -13.03 -12.37
C LYS A 6 21.94 -12.62 -11.47
N GLN A 7 22.04 -11.46 -10.84
CA GLN A 7 20.90 -10.82 -10.18
C GLN A 7 19.90 -10.33 -11.22
N ILE A 8 18.62 -10.62 -10.99
CA ILE A 8 17.52 -10.25 -11.87
C ILE A 8 16.49 -9.54 -11.02
N LEU A 9 16.07 -8.35 -11.45
CA LEU A 9 14.94 -7.63 -10.86
C LEU A 9 13.80 -7.66 -11.86
N LEU A 10 12.62 -8.06 -11.39
CA LEU A 10 11.40 -8.09 -12.18
C LEU A 10 10.49 -7.00 -11.63
N GLU A 11 10.22 -5.98 -12.46
CA GLU A 11 9.43 -4.82 -12.08
C GLU A 11 7.95 -5.09 -12.40
N GLY A 12 7.12 -5.16 -11.36
CA GLY A 12 5.68 -5.27 -11.50
C GLY A 12 5.06 -3.93 -11.90
N ALA A 13 4.03 -3.98 -12.75
CA ALA A 13 3.20 -2.84 -13.08
C ALA A 13 1.84 -2.95 -12.37
N HIS A 14 1.28 -1.81 -11.94
CA HIS A 14 0.03 -1.72 -11.15
C HIS A 14 0.19 -2.27 -9.72
N GLY A 15 -0.93 -2.56 -9.05
CA GLY A 15 -0.95 -3.16 -7.72
C GLY A 15 -1.97 -4.29 -7.64
N VAL A 16 -1.85 -5.16 -6.64
CA VAL A 16 -2.67 -6.39 -6.49
C VAL A 16 -4.17 -6.13 -6.55
N MET A 17 -4.65 -5.00 -6.03
CA MET A 17 -6.08 -4.65 -6.05
C MET A 17 -6.63 -4.37 -7.47
N LEU A 18 -5.75 -4.29 -8.47
CA LEU A 18 -6.08 -4.15 -9.89
C LEU A 18 -5.85 -5.45 -10.67
N ASP A 19 -5.47 -6.55 -10.02
CA ASP A 19 -5.29 -7.84 -10.68
C ASP A 19 -6.58 -8.34 -11.35
N ASN A 20 -6.50 -8.90 -12.54
CA ASN A 20 -7.68 -9.36 -13.29
C ASN A 20 -8.49 -10.46 -12.57
N SER A 21 -7.82 -11.32 -11.80
CA SER A 21 -8.45 -12.48 -11.15
C SER A 21 -8.75 -12.23 -9.68
N PHE A 22 -7.89 -11.48 -8.99
CA PHE A 22 -7.96 -11.29 -7.53
C PHE A 22 -8.13 -9.84 -7.09
N GLY A 23 -8.16 -8.91 -8.04
CA GLY A 23 -8.46 -7.52 -7.78
C GLY A 23 -9.97 -7.26 -7.68
N LEU A 24 -10.31 -5.98 -7.71
CA LEU A 24 -11.68 -5.51 -7.50
C LEU A 24 -12.51 -5.52 -8.78
N TYR A 25 -12.69 -6.70 -9.39
CA TYR A 25 -13.42 -6.88 -10.65
C TYR A 25 -14.83 -6.28 -10.56
N PRO A 26 -15.33 -5.55 -11.58
CA PRO A 26 -14.75 -5.34 -12.91
C PRO A 26 -13.74 -4.18 -13.01
N PHE A 27 -13.40 -3.53 -11.90
CA PHE A 27 -12.56 -2.33 -11.87
C PHE A 27 -11.07 -2.66 -11.76
N VAL A 28 -10.57 -3.47 -12.70
CA VAL A 28 -9.24 -4.08 -12.71
C VAL A 28 -8.54 -3.86 -14.05
N THR A 29 -7.24 -4.15 -14.12
CA THR A 29 -6.55 -4.30 -15.41
C THR A 29 -6.85 -5.69 -15.99
N ALA A 30 -6.68 -5.84 -17.31
CA ALA A 30 -6.85 -7.12 -18.02
C ALA A 30 -5.63 -8.05 -17.90
N SER A 31 -4.76 -7.83 -16.90
CA SER A 31 -3.52 -8.60 -16.70
C SER A 31 -3.39 -9.10 -15.27
N ASN A 32 -2.56 -10.13 -15.08
CA ASN A 32 -2.18 -10.60 -13.75
C ASN A 32 -1.00 -9.79 -13.23
N VAL A 33 -1.25 -9.10 -12.12
CA VAL A 33 -0.33 -8.17 -11.43
C VAL A 33 0.37 -8.85 -10.26
N ILE A 34 -0.24 -9.91 -9.71
CA ILE A 34 0.32 -10.68 -8.61
C ILE A 34 1.63 -11.39 -8.99
N GLU A 35 2.37 -11.87 -7.99
CA GLU A 35 3.64 -12.60 -8.18
C GLU A 35 3.51 -13.77 -9.17
N GLY A 36 2.40 -14.50 -9.16
CA GLY A 36 2.16 -15.59 -10.12
C GLY A 36 2.21 -15.15 -11.60
N GLY A 37 1.90 -13.88 -11.89
CA GLY A 37 2.01 -13.30 -13.23
C GLY A 37 3.46 -13.21 -13.73
N VAL A 38 4.45 -13.18 -12.83
CA VAL A 38 5.87 -13.19 -13.18
C VAL A 38 6.24 -14.46 -13.94
N ASN A 39 5.74 -15.62 -13.48
CA ASN A 39 6.10 -16.91 -14.07
C ASN A 39 5.61 -16.99 -15.53
N ILE A 40 4.36 -16.56 -15.76
CA ILE A 40 3.73 -16.56 -17.08
C ILE A 40 4.35 -15.49 -17.98
N GLY A 41 4.60 -14.28 -17.45
CA GLY A 41 5.09 -13.14 -18.23
C GLY A 41 6.59 -13.18 -18.57
N SER A 42 7.41 -13.83 -17.74
CA SER A 42 8.87 -13.85 -17.92
C SER A 42 9.46 -15.25 -18.20
N GLY A 43 8.69 -16.32 -18.00
CA GLY A 43 9.18 -17.70 -18.08
C GLY A 43 10.11 -18.08 -16.93
N VAL A 44 10.22 -17.26 -15.87
CA VAL A 44 10.98 -17.58 -14.67
C VAL A 44 10.23 -18.67 -13.87
N PRO A 45 10.87 -19.79 -13.51
CA PRO A 45 10.21 -20.80 -12.68
C PRO A 45 9.96 -20.27 -11.27
N SER A 46 8.79 -20.56 -10.69
CA SER A 46 8.40 -20.11 -9.34
C SER A 46 9.45 -20.44 -8.27
N LYS A 47 10.05 -21.63 -8.33
CA LYS A 47 11.13 -22.07 -7.42
C LYS A 47 12.45 -21.27 -7.56
N LYS A 48 12.52 -20.29 -8.45
CA LYS A 48 13.66 -19.40 -8.67
C LYS A 48 13.40 -17.95 -8.24
N ILE A 49 12.27 -17.70 -7.58
CA ILE A 49 11.96 -16.40 -6.99
C ILE A 49 12.42 -16.42 -5.52
N ASP A 50 13.44 -15.62 -5.22
CA ASP A 50 14.05 -15.58 -3.88
C ASP A 50 13.29 -14.63 -2.94
N GLU A 51 12.81 -13.50 -3.46
CA GLU A 51 12.20 -12.42 -2.68
C GLU A 51 11.04 -11.79 -3.44
N VAL A 52 9.99 -11.43 -2.70
CA VAL A 52 8.85 -10.68 -3.25
C VAL A 52 8.62 -9.45 -2.41
N TRP A 53 8.77 -8.29 -3.04
CA TRP A 53 8.68 -6.99 -2.39
C TRP A 53 7.31 -6.35 -2.65
N GLY A 54 6.61 -6.02 -1.56
CA GLY A 54 5.40 -5.21 -1.61
C GLY A 54 5.73 -3.73 -1.48
N VAL A 55 5.31 -2.92 -2.45
CA VAL A 55 5.42 -1.45 -2.37
C VAL A 55 4.08 -0.89 -1.90
N VAL A 56 4.07 -0.37 -0.67
CA VAL A 56 2.84 0.09 0.00
C VAL A 56 2.97 1.57 0.31
N LYS A 57 2.03 2.39 -0.16
CA LYS A 57 1.96 3.79 0.27
C LYS A 57 1.46 3.87 1.72
N ALA A 58 1.87 4.89 2.46
CA ALA A 58 1.38 5.12 3.84
C ALA A 58 -0.11 5.52 3.92
N TYR A 59 -0.76 5.68 2.77
CA TYR A 59 -2.19 5.93 2.61
C TYR A 59 -2.65 5.25 1.32
N THR A 60 -3.95 5.12 1.09
CA THR A 60 -4.48 4.50 -0.13
C THR A 60 -4.78 5.55 -1.20
N SER A 61 -4.58 5.18 -2.45
CA SER A 61 -4.96 6.02 -3.59
C SER A 61 -5.54 5.16 -4.70
N ARG A 62 -6.59 5.62 -5.36
CA ARG A 62 -7.24 4.92 -6.47
C ARG A 62 -7.46 5.87 -7.65
N VAL A 63 -7.24 5.36 -8.86
CA VAL A 63 -7.63 6.01 -10.11
C VAL A 63 -8.88 5.30 -10.63
N GLY A 64 -9.85 6.07 -11.12
CA GLY A 64 -11.08 5.53 -11.71
C GLY A 64 -12.15 5.12 -10.69
N GLY A 65 -13.18 4.44 -11.20
CA GLY A 65 -14.32 3.96 -10.43
C GLY A 65 -14.02 2.74 -9.56
N GLY A 66 -15.04 2.22 -8.89
CA GLY A 66 -14.99 1.06 -8.00
C GLY A 66 -14.80 1.40 -6.53
N PRO A 67 -15.00 0.44 -5.61
CA PRO A 67 -15.00 0.71 -4.18
C PRO A 67 -13.64 1.15 -3.65
N LEU A 68 -13.67 2.04 -2.67
CA LEU A 68 -12.52 2.40 -1.85
C LEU A 68 -13.01 2.55 -0.40
N PRO A 69 -13.06 1.46 0.39
CA PRO A 69 -13.69 1.47 1.71
C PRO A 69 -13.13 2.54 2.68
N THR A 70 -11.87 2.92 2.49
CA THR A 70 -11.16 3.88 3.32
C THR A 70 -11.11 5.30 2.74
N GLU A 71 -11.91 5.58 1.69
CA GLU A 71 -11.91 6.87 1.00
C GLU A 71 -12.20 8.04 1.94
N LEU A 72 -11.47 9.13 1.71
CA LEU A 72 -11.68 10.41 2.37
C LEU A 72 -12.27 11.41 1.39
N LEU A 73 -13.28 12.14 1.85
CA LEU A 73 -13.99 13.17 1.09
C LEU A 73 -13.91 14.55 1.75
N ASP A 74 -13.06 14.69 2.78
CA ASP A 74 -12.90 15.91 3.57
C ASP A 74 -11.61 16.66 3.21
N LYS A 75 -11.31 17.74 3.95
CA LYS A 75 -10.08 18.54 3.78
C LYS A 75 -8.80 17.74 4.01
N ILE A 76 -8.85 16.63 4.76
CA ILE A 76 -7.69 15.76 4.94
C ILE A 76 -7.37 15.05 3.61
N ALA A 77 -8.41 14.63 2.87
CA ALA A 77 -8.25 14.07 1.53
C ALA A 77 -7.54 15.05 0.59
N GLU A 78 -7.98 16.31 0.59
CA GLU A 78 -7.36 17.38 -0.22
C GLU A 78 -5.89 17.57 0.16
N GLY A 79 -5.58 17.73 1.45
CA GLY A 79 -4.20 17.91 1.91
C GLY A 79 -3.27 16.71 1.63
N ILE A 80 -3.78 15.48 1.68
CA ILE A 80 -3.02 14.27 1.30
C ILE A 80 -2.80 14.26 -0.22
N ARG A 81 -3.84 14.58 -1.01
CA ARG A 81 -3.77 14.59 -2.47
C ARG A 81 -2.76 15.61 -2.98
N ASP A 82 -2.83 16.83 -2.47
CA ASP A 82 -1.98 17.96 -2.89
C ASP A 82 -0.51 17.68 -2.57
N ARG A 83 -0.20 17.35 -1.31
CA ARG A 83 1.16 17.06 -0.88
C ARG A 83 1.72 15.80 -1.53
N GLY A 84 0.87 14.80 -1.72
CA GLY A 84 1.23 13.54 -2.36
C GLY A 84 1.36 13.62 -3.88
N TYR A 85 1.03 14.76 -4.51
CA TYR A 85 0.91 14.90 -5.96
C TYR A 85 0.05 13.77 -6.58
N GLU A 86 -1.08 13.47 -5.96
CA GLU A 86 -1.96 12.38 -6.37
C GLU A 86 -2.89 12.83 -7.50
N TYR A 87 -2.28 13.13 -8.65
CA TYR A 87 -2.94 13.51 -9.89
C TYR A 87 -2.45 12.63 -11.05
N GLY A 88 -3.30 12.44 -12.06
CA GLY A 88 -2.89 11.81 -13.31
C GLY A 88 -1.82 12.64 -14.01
N THR A 89 -0.72 12.00 -14.43
CA THR A 89 0.42 12.70 -15.07
C THR A 89 0.05 13.34 -16.40
N THR A 90 -0.82 12.69 -17.18
CA THR A 90 -1.26 13.20 -18.49
C THR A 90 -2.53 14.04 -18.37
N THR A 91 -3.52 13.56 -17.62
CA THR A 91 -4.86 14.16 -17.59
C THR A 91 -5.04 15.22 -16.51
N GLY A 92 -4.13 15.29 -15.53
CA GLY A 92 -4.28 16.14 -14.34
C GLY A 92 -5.42 15.73 -13.41
N ARG A 93 -6.17 14.65 -13.71
CA ARG A 93 -7.35 14.28 -12.91
C ARG A 93 -6.95 13.88 -11.49
N PRO A 94 -7.65 14.39 -10.46
CA PRO A 94 -7.35 14.05 -9.08
C PRO A 94 -7.61 12.57 -8.83
N ARG A 95 -6.70 11.92 -8.11
CA ARG A 95 -6.92 10.56 -7.61
C ARG A 95 -7.78 10.62 -6.35
N ARG A 96 -8.57 9.57 -6.16
CA ARG A 96 -9.27 9.31 -4.91
C ARG A 96 -8.23 8.87 -3.88
N VAL A 97 -8.32 9.36 -2.66
CA VAL A 97 -7.36 9.06 -1.59
C VAL A 97 -8.11 8.63 -0.34
N GLY A 98 -7.47 7.79 0.46
CA GLY A 98 -8.04 7.23 1.67
C GLY A 98 -6.99 6.87 2.69
N TRP A 99 -7.42 6.47 3.88
CA TRP A 99 -6.51 5.93 4.89
C TRP A 99 -5.89 4.60 4.45
N LEU A 100 -4.77 4.22 5.08
CA LEU A 100 -4.14 2.93 4.81
C LEU A 100 -5.11 1.78 5.16
N ASP A 101 -5.28 0.87 4.20
CA ASP A 101 -6.14 -0.31 4.30
C ASP A 101 -5.31 -1.56 4.58
N LEU A 102 -5.13 -1.90 5.86
CA LEU A 102 -4.30 -3.05 6.21
C LEU A 102 -4.93 -4.41 5.88
N PRO A 103 -6.25 -4.64 6.01
CA PRO A 103 -6.85 -5.89 5.54
C PRO A 103 -6.58 -6.16 4.04
N ALA A 104 -6.73 -5.14 3.17
CA ALA A 104 -6.43 -5.29 1.75
C ALA A 104 -4.94 -5.56 1.50
N VAL A 105 -4.04 -4.86 2.21
CA VAL A 105 -2.58 -5.09 2.11
C VAL A 105 -2.21 -6.48 2.64
N LYS A 106 -2.82 -6.96 3.73
CA LYS A 106 -2.59 -8.29 4.28
C LYS A 106 -3.01 -9.37 3.29
N PHE A 107 -4.18 -9.20 2.68
CA PHE A 107 -4.64 -10.08 1.60
C PHE A 107 -3.64 -10.10 0.42
N ALA A 108 -3.16 -8.93 -0.03
CA ALA A 108 -2.14 -8.86 -1.08
C ALA A 108 -0.84 -9.58 -0.69
N CYS A 109 -0.41 -9.46 0.57
CA CYS A 109 0.78 -10.13 1.06
C CYS A 109 0.64 -11.66 1.05
N GLN A 110 -0.50 -12.16 1.52
CA GLN A 110 -0.82 -13.59 1.53
C GLN A 110 -0.93 -14.15 0.11
N LEU A 111 -1.58 -13.40 -0.79
CA LEU A 111 -1.81 -13.84 -2.17
C LEU A 111 -0.54 -13.87 -3.02
N SER A 112 0.36 -12.90 -2.86
CA SER A 112 1.57 -12.75 -3.68
C SER A 112 2.86 -13.17 -2.98
N SER A 113 2.78 -13.95 -1.89
CA SER A 113 3.96 -14.39 -1.11
C SER A 113 4.91 -13.25 -0.73
N ILE A 114 4.36 -12.04 -0.49
CA ILE A 114 5.16 -10.86 -0.18
C ILE A 114 5.83 -11.07 1.18
N ASN A 115 7.16 -11.06 1.20
CA ASN A 115 7.95 -11.31 2.39
C ASN A 115 8.79 -10.10 2.84
N ARG A 116 8.79 -9.02 2.05
CA ARG A 116 9.42 -7.73 2.37
C ARG A 116 8.55 -6.58 1.91
N ILE A 117 8.50 -5.50 2.69
CA ILE A 117 7.72 -4.30 2.36
C ILE A 117 8.61 -3.07 2.28
N ALA A 118 8.35 -2.25 1.27
CA ALA A 118 8.75 -0.86 1.21
C ALA A 118 7.54 0.04 1.47
N ILE A 119 7.52 0.74 2.61
CA ILE A 119 6.55 1.82 2.84
C ILE A 119 7.03 3.08 2.12
N THR A 120 6.15 3.71 1.37
CA THR A 120 6.44 4.91 0.57
C THR A 120 5.53 6.06 0.95
N LYS A 121 5.97 7.29 0.67
CA LYS A 121 5.21 8.52 0.87
C LYS A 121 4.72 8.73 2.31
N ILE A 122 5.49 8.26 3.30
CA ILE A 122 5.10 8.44 4.72
C ILE A 122 5.23 9.90 5.17
N ASP A 123 6.09 10.67 4.51
CA ASP A 123 6.25 12.11 4.70
C ASP A 123 4.98 12.90 4.43
N ILE A 124 4.11 12.40 3.55
CA ILE A 124 2.81 13.01 3.22
C ILE A 124 1.85 13.01 4.42
N LEU A 125 2.08 12.16 5.42
CA LEU A 125 1.30 12.15 6.66
C LEU A 125 1.79 13.15 7.70
N SER A 126 2.97 13.76 7.50
CA SER A 126 3.50 14.79 8.42
C SER A 126 2.56 15.99 8.48
N GLY A 127 2.47 16.67 9.61
CA GLY A 127 1.56 17.79 9.86
C GLY A 127 0.14 17.40 10.25
N LEU A 128 -0.26 16.13 10.12
CA LEU A 128 -1.57 15.66 10.60
C LEU A 128 -1.54 15.49 12.14
N SER A 129 -2.61 15.90 12.82
CA SER A 129 -2.76 15.66 14.26
C SER A 129 -3.12 14.22 14.57
N GLU A 130 -3.93 13.60 13.72
CA GLU A 130 -4.38 12.22 13.82
C GLU A 130 -4.25 11.50 12.47
N ILE A 131 -3.87 10.23 12.53
CA ILE A 131 -3.76 9.34 11.38
C ILE A 131 -4.58 8.10 11.68
N LYS A 132 -5.53 7.76 10.81
CA LYS A 132 -6.31 6.53 10.94
C LYS A 132 -5.77 5.45 10.02
N VAL A 133 -5.84 4.21 10.47
CA VAL A 133 -5.47 3.02 9.70
C VAL A 133 -6.61 2.02 9.82
N CYS A 134 -7.13 1.53 8.70
CA CYS A 134 -8.15 0.50 8.71
C CYS A 134 -7.51 -0.82 9.14
N ILE A 135 -8.14 -1.47 10.12
CA ILE A 135 -7.66 -2.73 10.74
C ILE A 135 -8.66 -3.88 10.59
N GLY A 136 -9.78 -3.65 9.91
CA GLY A 136 -10.83 -4.63 9.70
C GLY A 136 -12.12 -3.98 9.20
N TYR A 137 -13.12 -4.81 8.94
CA TYR A 137 -14.36 -4.38 8.33
C TYR A 137 -15.59 -4.86 9.08
N LYS A 138 -16.68 -4.10 8.95
CA LYS A 138 -18.03 -4.59 9.21
C LYS A 138 -18.87 -4.55 7.92
N LEU A 139 -19.63 -5.61 7.69
CA LEU A 139 -20.71 -5.65 6.71
C LEU A 139 -22.01 -5.92 7.48
N ASN A 140 -22.99 -5.03 7.36
CA ASN A 140 -24.27 -5.12 8.09
C ASN A 140 -24.08 -5.36 9.61
N GLY A 141 -23.13 -4.64 10.21
CA GLY A 141 -22.80 -4.72 11.63
C GLY A 141 -21.95 -5.92 12.08
N LYS A 142 -21.75 -6.94 11.22
CA LYS A 142 -20.93 -8.13 11.51
C LYS A 142 -19.51 -7.97 10.97
N LYS A 143 -18.51 -8.48 11.70
CA LYS A 143 -17.12 -8.53 11.21
C LYS A 143 -17.03 -9.43 9.98
N ILE A 144 -16.22 -9.01 9.01
CA ILE A 144 -15.97 -9.75 7.76
C ILE A 144 -14.50 -9.61 7.38
N GLU A 145 -13.95 -10.65 6.75
CA GLU A 145 -12.59 -10.64 6.21
C GLU A 145 -12.58 -10.10 4.78
N PHE A 146 -11.49 -9.43 4.39
CA PHE A 146 -11.37 -8.84 3.04
C PHE A 146 -11.51 -9.91 1.94
N SER A 147 -10.95 -11.10 2.15
CA SER A 147 -11.01 -12.22 1.19
C SER A 147 -12.42 -12.78 0.96
N GLN A 148 -13.39 -12.38 1.77
CA GLN A 148 -14.80 -12.80 1.65
C GLN A 148 -15.65 -11.77 0.88
N CYS A 149 -15.04 -10.67 0.42
CA CYS A 149 -15.75 -9.55 -0.19
C CYS A 149 -15.53 -9.48 -1.70
N GLY A 150 -16.60 -9.47 -2.49
CA GLY A 150 -16.59 -8.98 -3.86
C GLY A 150 -16.78 -7.46 -3.90
N TYR A 151 -16.82 -6.87 -5.11
CA TYR A 151 -16.97 -5.42 -5.24
C TYR A 151 -18.27 -4.89 -4.62
N LEU A 152 -19.38 -5.64 -4.71
CA LEU A 152 -20.68 -5.27 -4.14
C LEU A 152 -20.67 -5.23 -2.61
N GLU A 153 -19.93 -6.13 -1.98
CA GLU A 153 -19.74 -6.13 -0.53
C GLU A 153 -18.81 -4.99 -0.11
N LEU A 154 -17.72 -4.78 -0.85
CA LEU A 154 -16.73 -3.73 -0.58
C LEU A 154 -17.33 -2.32 -0.55
N GLU A 155 -18.32 -2.04 -1.42
CA GLU A 155 -19.05 -0.75 -1.42
C GLU A 155 -19.86 -0.51 -0.14
N LYS A 156 -20.22 -1.56 0.59
CA LYS A 156 -21.07 -1.51 1.78
C LYS A 156 -20.26 -1.65 3.08
N LEU A 157 -18.94 -1.79 2.98
CA LEU A 157 -18.10 -1.99 4.16
C LEU A 157 -18.02 -0.72 4.99
N THR A 158 -18.17 -0.91 6.30
CA THR A 158 -17.79 0.09 7.28
C THR A 158 -16.38 -0.23 7.79
N PRO A 159 -15.36 0.59 7.49
CA PRO A 159 -14.00 0.39 7.98
C PRO A 159 -13.93 0.55 9.50
N ILE A 160 -13.18 -0.34 10.15
CA ILE A 160 -12.82 -0.26 11.57
C ILE A 160 -11.44 0.37 11.64
N TYR A 161 -11.33 1.54 12.26
CA TYR A 161 -10.09 2.29 12.33
C TYR A 161 -9.37 2.12 13.67
N LYS A 162 -8.05 2.07 13.61
CA LYS A 162 -7.17 2.43 14.70
C LYS A 162 -6.61 3.84 14.46
N THR A 163 -6.73 4.71 15.47
CA THR A 163 -6.18 6.07 15.42
C THR A 163 -4.79 6.11 16.03
N PHE A 164 -3.90 6.84 15.38
CA PHE A 164 -2.57 7.19 15.85
C PHE A 164 -2.47 8.70 15.99
N SER A 165 -1.78 9.17 17.02
CA SER A 165 -1.29 10.54 17.02
C SER A 165 -0.34 10.72 15.84
N GLY A 166 -0.49 11.81 15.10
CA GLY A 166 0.42 12.15 14.01
C GLY A 166 1.73 12.76 14.51
N TRP A 167 2.45 13.38 13.59
CA TRP A 167 3.72 14.07 13.83
C TRP A 167 3.74 15.35 12.99
N LYS A 168 4.36 16.41 13.50
CA LYS A 168 4.43 17.72 12.81
C LYS A 168 5.75 17.94 12.10
N GLU A 169 6.77 17.20 12.49
CA GLU A 169 8.14 17.30 12.04
C GLU A 169 8.27 16.93 10.56
N ASP A 170 9.07 17.70 9.81
CA ASP A 170 9.51 17.32 8.47
C ASP A 170 10.50 16.15 8.58
N ILE A 171 10.13 15.02 7.99
CA ILE A 171 10.93 13.79 7.99
C ILE A 171 11.73 13.57 6.70
N SER A 172 11.62 14.47 5.72
CA SER A 172 12.13 14.29 4.36
C SER A 172 13.64 14.05 4.25
N LYS A 173 14.40 14.57 5.22
CA LYS A 173 15.86 14.45 5.28
C LYS A 173 16.36 13.35 6.21
N ILE A 174 15.47 12.65 6.93
CA ILE A 174 15.87 11.63 7.91
C ILE A 174 16.43 10.39 7.18
N LYS A 175 17.57 9.89 7.67
CA LYS A 175 18.31 8.77 7.05
C LYS A 175 18.34 7.49 7.87
N SER A 176 17.74 7.47 9.06
CA SER A 176 17.76 6.31 9.96
C SER A 176 16.45 6.19 10.71
N PHE A 177 15.93 4.96 10.86
CA PHE A 177 14.64 4.70 11.47
C PHE A 177 14.53 5.24 12.91
N LYS A 178 15.61 5.10 13.70
CA LYS A 178 15.67 5.58 15.09
C LYS A 178 15.53 7.11 15.24
N LYS A 179 15.81 7.87 14.18
CA LYS A 179 15.70 9.34 14.16
C LYS A 179 14.33 9.83 13.71
N LEU A 180 13.44 8.95 13.24
CA LEU A 180 12.06 9.32 12.92
C LEU A 180 11.33 9.77 14.20
N PRO A 181 10.31 10.66 14.10
CA PRO A 181 9.43 10.97 15.21
C PRO A 181 8.86 9.69 15.83
N VAL A 182 8.72 9.66 17.15
CA VAL A 182 8.28 8.47 17.89
C VAL A 182 6.93 7.96 17.37
N ASN A 183 6.02 8.86 17.01
CA ASN A 183 4.71 8.50 16.47
C ASN A 183 4.81 7.89 15.06
N CYS A 184 5.72 8.37 14.22
CA CYS A 184 6.03 7.77 12.93
C CYS A 184 6.61 6.35 13.10
N GLN A 185 7.54 6.16 14.04
CA GLN A 185 8.06 4.82 14.36
C GLN A 185 6.95 3.86 14.85
N LYS A 186 6.05 4.34 15.72
CA LYS A 186 4.90 3.56 16.21
C LYS A 186 3.96 3.15 15.09
N TYR A 187 3.70 4.06 14.15
CA TYR A 187 2.90 3.78 12.95
C TYR A 187 3.54 2.66 12.13
N VAL A 188 4.83 2.78 11.76
CA VAL A 188 5.51 1.77 10.93
C VAL A 188 5.56 0.41 11.63
N LYS A 189 5.93 0.37 12.92
CA LYS A 189 5.96 -0.88 13.70
C LYS A 189 4.59 -1.54 13.81
N PHE A 190 3.52 -0.75 13.89
CA PHE A 190 2.17 -1.30 13.91
C PHE A 190 1.80 -1.93 12.57
N VAL A 191 2.11 -1.26 11.45
CA VAL A 191 1.88 -1.81 10.10
C VAL A 191 2.65 -3.12 9.92
N GLU A 192 3.95 -3.15 10.26
CA GLU A 192 4.77 -4.37 10.23
C GLU A 192 4.15 -5.51 11.04
N LYS A 193 3.76 -5.21 12.29
CA LYS A 193 3.16 -6.19 13.19
C LYS A 193 1.82 -6.72 12.67
N TYR A 194 0.97 -5.87 12.10
CA TYR A 194 -0.34 -6.28 11.61
C TYR A 194 -0.24 -7.18 10.37
N LEU A 195 0.68 -6.81 9.47
CA LEU A 195 0.90 -7.53 8.22
C LEU A 195 1.68 -8.82 8.42
N GLU A 196 2.45 -8.94 9.52
CA GLU A 196 3.34 -10.06 9.80
C GLU A 196 4.43 -10.23 8.71
N VAL A 197 4.78 -9.11 8.04
CA VAL A 197 5.78 -9.03 6.98
C VAL A 197 6.78 -7.93 7.30
N LYS A 198 8.07 -8.22 7.15
CA LYS A 198 9.16 -7.29 7.50
C LYS A 198 9.12 -6.03 6.63
N ILE A 199 9.11 -4.87 7.27
CA ILE A 199 9.32 -3.59 6.57
C ILE A 199 10.82 -3.35 6.46
N LYS A 200 11.31 -3.29 5.23
CA LYS A 200 12.72 -3.16 4.91
C LYS A 200 13.11 -1.79 4.40
N ILE A 201 12.15 -1.05 3.87
CA ILE A 201 12.36 0.30 3.36
C ILE A 201 11.25 1.21 3.89
N VAL A 202 11.63 2.40 4.35
CA VAL A 202 10.72 3.51 4.64
C VAL A 202 11.19 4.71 3.83
N SER A 203 10.45 5.05 2.77
CA SER A 203 10.71 6.24 1.93
C SER A 203 10.02 7.45 2.54
N VAL A 204 10.82 8.50 2.77
CA VAL A 204 10.42 9.75 3.43
C VAL A 204 10.43 10.94 2.47
N SER A 205 10.72 10.75 1.19
CA SER A 205 10.57 11.79 0.17
C SER A 205 10.65 11.15 -1.23
N PRO A 206 10.32 11.88 -2.31
CA PRO A 206 10.48 11.37 -3.68
C PRO A 206 11.94 11.22 -4.12
N GLU A 207 12.91 11.80 -3.41
CA GLU A 207 14.33 11.73 -3.75
C GLU A 207 14.87 10.29 -3.63
N ARG A 208 15.67 9.85 -4.62
CA ARG A 208 16.25 8.50 -4.65
C ARG A 208 17.04 8.14 -3.38
N LYS A 209 17.70 9.12 -2.76
CA LYS A 209 18.50 8.95 -1.54
C LYS A 209 17.68 9.06 -0.24
N ALA A 210 16.37 9.26 -0.31
CA ALA A 210 15.48 9.46 0.84
C ALA A 210 14.70 8.20 1.23
N SER A 211 15.36 7.04 1.13
CA SER A 211 14.87 5.75 1.60
C SER A 211 15.71 5.30 2.79
N ILE A 212 15.03 5.01 3.90
CA ILE A 212 15.62 4.45 5.12
C ILE A 212 15.55 2.94 5.02
N PHE A 213 16.69 2.26 5.09
CA PHE A 213 16.76 0.80 5.17
C PHE A 213 16.68 0.34 6.63
N VAL A 214 15.86 -0.68 6.91
CA VAL A 214 15.50 -1.13 8.28
C VAL A 214 15.80 -2.62 8.54
#